data_AF-A0A3M1VSQ8-F1
#
_entry.id   AF-A0A3M1VSQ8-F1
#
_cell.length_a   1.000
_cell.length_b   1.000
_cell.length_c   1.000
_cell.angle_alpha   90.00
_cell.angle_beta   90.00
_cell.angle_gamma   90.00
#
_symmetry.space_group_name_H-M   'P 1'
#
loop_
_entity.id
_entity.type
_entity.pdbx_description
1 polymer ?
#
loop_
_entity_poly.entity_id
_entity_poly.type
_entity_poly.pdbx_seq_one_letter_code
_entity_poly.pdbx_strand_id
1 'polypeptide(L)'
;MQVLRFSFSIISSKGLSAFKRNVRNLFFTLLLIAALSPNAFSQSIDASGDGYSDLYYYHAFKVHAFKSDGTHIGSVDLPQDYLSSKKPVVFAGKYLAGEPFSVASIKLPKKGSATLYILGSSGLAKTLTLSGVTRKFSLLAFDFDGNGLTDIAAVSKRGAATVFLNPGATLSIRSLRVAKGRRNYYIPVVYGGQAAIASFKRRGRRVLVYVHNIAGAQLAKIAVGKLAGQPMYLTGAFVLLPQKFAKRGVKYSAYNIQTGESIAFSVKPDRILSPGQFAAGSSLQIAEGKDRDISIVDIVSGATLSEITLEIPGVDQQDQTGGETVDPCDLNYLKGVLLQSFSIGDFDTFNSTIESMVFDCNYQPDFVGDLINDLLFGGGGGGGNGGGNDVPSEYLLRDATYSPFGSKGASSTGCDKIKPGSDGQDGFLWKPVSESTGKLVVLLPSGFFASSVTIIRADGSKVKGGKGVESGIANGFRQHWRFSKPGRGYPNNVLVKAVQTYGGSGTVCWKIKRSAARND
;
A
#
# COMPACT_ATOMS: atom_id res chain seq x y z
N MET A 1 1.16 -5.70 58.41
CA MET A 1 1.21 -4.66 57.34
C MET A 1 2.59 -4.74 56.69
N GLN A 2 2.75 -5.58 55.65
CA GLN A 2 4.06 -5.88 55.05
C GLN A 2 4.30 -5.01 53.81
N VAL A 3 5.43 -4.31 53.82
CA VAL A 3 5.96 -3.50 52.73
C VAL A 3 6.85 -4.38 51.85
N LEU A 4 6.49 -4.55 50.58
CA LEU A 4 7.32 -5.24 49.58
C LEU A 4 7.98 -4.21 48.67
N ARG A 5 9.30 -4.04 48.85
CA ARG A 5 10.19 -3.33 47.94
C ARG A 5 10.52 -4.25 46.76
N PHE A 6 10.41 -3.74 45.53
CA PHE A 6 11.03 -4.35 44.35
C PHE A 6 12.11 -3.41 43.79
N SER A 7 13.34 -3.92 43.76
CA SER A 7 14.52 -3.26 43.19
C SER A 7 14.56 -3.41 41.67
N PHE A 8 14.75 -2.31 40.95
CA PHE A 8 15.09 -2.33 39.53
C PHE A 8 16.57 -2.68 39.36
N SER A 9 16.87 -3.83 38.74
CA SER A 9 18.24 -4.15 38.30
C SER A 9 18.49 -3.66 36.86
N ILE A 10 19.72 -3.22 36.68
CA ILE A 10 20.37 -2.53 35.57
C ILE A 10 20.07 -3.12 34.18
N ILE A 11 19.45 -2.32 33.30
CA ILE A 11 19.47 -2.56 31.85
C ILE A 11 20.84 -2.11 31.33
N SER A 12 21.66 -3.04 30.84
CA SER A 12 22.95 -2.70 30.24
C SER A 12 22.78 -1.75 29.04
N SER A 13 23.68 -0.78 28.91
CA SER A 13 23.69 0.25 27.85
C SER A 13 23.66 -0.31 26.42
N LYS A 14 24.08 -1.57 26.24
CA LYS A 14 24.04 -2.29 24.95
C LYS A 14 22.62 -2.71 24.55
N GLY A 15 21.77 -3.11 25.51
CA GLY A 15 20.38 -3.52 25.26
C GLY A 15 19.48 -2.38 24.81
N LEU A 16 19.68 -1.18 25.38
CA LEU A 16 18.93 0.01 25.00
C LEU A 16 19.24 0.48 23.58
N SER A 17 20.46 0.22 23.08
CA SER A 17 20.88 0.57 21.72
C SER A 17 20.25 -0.35 20.66
N ALA A 18 20.06 -1.63 20.98
CA ALA A 18 19.44 -2.62 20.10
C ALA A 18 17.91 -2.43 20.05
N PHE A 19 17.30 -2.13 21.20
CA PHE A 19 15.88 -1.79 21.30
C PHE A 19 15.55 -0.50 20.52
N LYS A 20 16.34 0.57 20.69
CA LYS A 20 16.18 1.82 19.90
C LYS A 20 16.39 1.61 18.40
N ARG A 21 17.20 0.63 17.98
CA ARG A 21 17.43 0.30 16.55
C ARG A 21 16.24 -0.44 15.94
N ASN A 22 15.67 -1.39 16.67
CA ASN A 22 14.52 -2.17 16.24
C ASN A 22 13.23 -1.33 16.21
N VAL A 23 13.00 -0.48 17.22
CA VAL A 23 11.87 0.47 17.21
C VAL A 23 12.00 1.47 16.05
N ARG A 24 13.21 1.92 15.73
CA ARG A 24 13.46 2.85 14.62
C ARG A 24 13.30 2.22 13.24
N ASN A 25 13.58 0.92 13.09
CA ASN A 25 13.32 0.17 11.86
C ASN A 25 11.83 -0.15 11.69
N LEU A 26 11.14 -0.52 12.76
CA LEU A 26 9.68 -0.70 12.80
C LEU A 26 8.95 0.59 12.37
N PHE A 27 9.45 1.74 12.86
CA PHE A 27 8.91 3.06 12.51
C PHE A 27 9.19 3.48 11.05
N PHE A 28 10.32 3.07 10.48
CA PHE A 28 10.65 3.36 9.07
C PHE A 28 9.87 2.46 8.09
N THR A 29 9.51 1.24 8.50
CA THR A 29 8.68 0.34 7.72
C THR A 29 7.22 0.78 7.73
N LEU A 30 6.69 1.21 8.88
CA LEU A 30 5.36 1.86 8.96
C LEU A 30 5.25 3.12 8.07
N LEU A 31 6.34 3.89 7.95
CA LEU A 31 6.41 5.09 7.11
C LEU A 31 6.37 4.82 5.60
N LEU A 32 6.70 3.59 5.17
CA LEU A 32 6.67 3.18 3.77
C LEU A 32 5.31 2.57 3.36
N ILE A 33 4.50 2.17 4.36
CA ILE A 33 3.23 1.46 4.18
C ILE A 33 2.04 2.45 4.09
N ALA A 34 2.16 3.65 4.67
CA ALA A 34 1.19 4.74 4.48
C ALA A 34 1.13 5.30 3.04
N ALA A 35 1.86 4.70 2.09
CA ALA A 35 1.82 5.05 0.66
C ALA A 35 1.06 4.00 -0.19
N LEU A 36 0.39 3.01 0.43
CA LEU A 36 -0.19 1.86 -0.28
C LEU A 36 -1.56 1.42 0.28
N SER A 37 -2.38 2.33 0.81
CA SER A 37 -3.82 2.09 0.80
C SER A 37 -4.33 2.38 -0.63
N PRO A 38 -5.12 1.49 -1.23
CA PRO A 38 -5.66 1.68 -2.58
C PRO A 38 -6.58 2.90 -2.70
N ASN A 39 -6.96 3.54 -1.60
CA ASN A 39 -7.62 4.85 -1.60
C ASN A 39 -6.57 5.99 -1.59
N ALA A 40 -5.57 5.97 -2.46
CA ALA A 40 -4.54 7.01 -2.48
C ALA A 40 -4.99 8.22 -3.31
N PHE A 41 -5.25 9.36 -2.66
CA PHE A 41 -5.42 10.62 -3.37
C PHE A 41 -4.09 11.02 -4.05
N SER A 42 -4.15 11.27 -5.35
CA SER A 42 -3.05 11.84 -6.14
C SER A 42 -2.85 13.33 -5.79
N GLN A 43 -1.67 13.88 -6.11
CA GLN A 43 -1.46 15.33 -6.09
C GLN A 43 -2.59 16.02 -6.84
N SER A 44 -3.14 17.07 -6.24
CA SER A 44 -4.33 17.72 -6.72
C SER A 44 -4.06 18.54 -7.99
N ILE A 45 -4.34 17.90 -9.12
CA ILE A 45 -4.32 18.53 -10.43
C ILE A 45 -5.73 19.05 -10.71
N ASP A 46 -5.82 20.23 -11.29
CA ASP A 46 -7.05 20.78 -11.87
C ASP A 46 -7.32 20.09 -13.20
N ALA A 47 -8.03 18.95 -13.14
CA ALA A 47 -8.48 18.22 -14.31
C ALA A 47 -9.65 18.96 -14.98
N SER A 48 -10.59 19.48 -14.19
CA SER A 48 -11.78 20.16 -14.69
C SER A 48 -11.48 21.47 -15.44
N GLY A 49 -10.33 22.11 -15.16
CA GLY A 49 -9.90 23.38 -15.72
C GLY A 49 -10.58 24.60 -15.08
N ASP A 50 -11.14 24.45 -13.87
CA ASP A 50 -11.85 25.53 -13.17
C ASP A 50 -10.94 26.35 -12.22
N GLY A 51 -9.64 26.09 -12.25
CA GLY A 51 -8.63 26.73 -11.40
C GLY A 51 -8.49 26.08 -10.03
N TYR A 52 -9.25 25.03 -9.74
CA TYR A 52 -9.21 24.31 -8.47
C TYR A 52 -8.72 22.88 -8.63
N SER A 53 -8.16 22.41 -7.54
CA SER A 53 -7.72 21.05 -7.32
C SER A 53 -8.89 20.08 -7.30
N ASP A 54 -8.80 19.02 -8.11
CA ASP A 54 -9.76 17.93 -8.08
C ASP A 54 -9.32 16.80 -7.15
N LEU A 55 -10.31 16.01 -6.72
CA LEU A 55 -10.18 14.82 -5.90
C LEU A 55 -10.12 13.58 -6.79
N TYR A 56 -9.19 12.68 -6.50
CA TYR A 56 -9.03 11.44 -7.26
C TYR A 56 -9.24 10.25 -6.35
N TYR A 57 -10.17 9.38 -6.71
CA TYR A 57 -10.48 8.17 -5.96
C TYR A 57 -10.21 6.94 -6.83
N TYR A 58 -9.56 5.94 -6.26
CA TYR A 58 -9.21 4.71 -6.97
C TYR A 58 -10.09 3.57 -6.45
N HIS A 59 -10.79 2.90 -7.36
CA HIS A 59 -11.79 1.89 -7.03
C HIS A 59 -11.86 0.82 -8.11
N ALA A 60 -11.75 -0.47 -7.74
CA ALA A 60 -12.02 -1.60 -8.65
C ALA A 60 -11.43 -1.42 -10.07
N PHE A 61 -10.12 -1.16 -10.18
CA PHE A 61 -9.41 -0.92 -11.45
C PHE A 61 -9.80 0.36 -12.19
N LYS A 62 -10.53 1.28 -11.56
CA LYS A 62 -10.95 2.55 -12.14
C LYS A 62 -10.41 3.70 -11.32
N VAL A 63 -10.05 4.78 -11.99
CA VAL A 63 -9.76 6.06 -11.32
C VAL A 63 -10.93 6.99 -11.60
N HIS A 64 -11.52 7.53 -10.55
CA HIS A 64 -12.57 8.53 -10.59
C HIS A 64 -11.98 9.90 -10.26
N ALA A 65 -12.44 10.92 -10.95
CA ALA A 65 -12.13 12.32 -10.66
C ALA A 65 -13.40 13.03 -10.19
N PHE A 66 -13.28 13.83 -9.15
CA PHE A 66 -14.37 14.61 -8.56
C PHE A 66 -13.90 16.04 -8.33
N LYS A 67 -14.82 16.99 -8.47
CA LYS A 67 -14.61 18.35 -8.00
C LYS A 67 -14.60 18.39 -6.47
N SER A 68 -14.18 19.53 -5.94
CA SER A 68 -14.19 19.82 -4.49
C SER A 68 -15.59 19.96 -3.87
N ASP A 69 -16.65 19.97 -4.67
CA ASP A 69 -18.04 19.88 -4.20
C ASP A 69 -18.60 18.45 -4.25
N GLY A 70 -17.78 17.47 -4.66
CA GLY A 70 -18.19 16.08 -4.83
C GLY A 70 -18.74 15.74 -6.22
N THR A 71 -18.87 16.71 -7.14
CA THR A 71 -19.36 16.46 -8.50
C THR A 71 -18.40 15.53 -9.24
N HIS A 72 -18.89 14.37 -9.72
CA HIS A 72 -18.10 13.45 -10.53
C HIS A 72 -17.79 14.04 -11.91
N ILE A 73 -16.50 14.16 -12.23
CA ILE A 73 -15.99 14.70 -13.50
C ILE A 73 -15.94 13.60 -14.56
N GLY A 74 -15.52 12.40 -14.14
CA GLY A 74 -15.34 11.27 -15.05
C GLY A 74 -14.50 10.18 -14.43
N SER A 75 -14.39 9.08 -15.18
CA SER A 75 -13.64 7.91 -14.74
C SER A 75 -12.84 7.29 -15.87
N VAL A 76 -11.72 6.67 -15.54
CA VAL A 76 -10.84 5.97 -16.48
C VAL A 76 -10.61 4.56 -15.99
N ASP A 77 -10.94 3.59 -16.83
CA ASP A 77 -10.63 2.18 -16.60
C ASP A 77 -9.13 1.92 -16.79
N LEU A 78 -8.56 1.22 -15.82
CA LEU A 78 -7.19 0.73 -15.87
C LEU A 78 -7.22 -0.72 -16.34
N PRO A 79 -6.61 -1.04 -17.48
CA PRO A 79 -6.70 -2.40 -17.99
C PRO A 79 -6.03 -3.40 -17.02
N GLN A 80 -6.58 -4.61 -16.89
CA GLN A 80 -6.18 -5.59 -15.87
C GLN A 80 -4.67 -5.92 -15.91
N ASP A 81 -4.10 -5.97 -17.12
CA ASP A 81 -2.66 -6.18 -17.35
C ASP A 81 -1.75 -5.09 -16.73
N TYR A 82 -2.31 -3.94 -16.37
CA TYR A 82 -1.56 -2.85 -15.76
C TYR A 82 -1.32 -3.11 -14.28
N LEU A 83 -2.28 -3.72 -13.59
CA LEU A 83 -2.13 -4.10 -12.17
C LEU A 83 -1.35 -5.39 -11.97
N SER A 84 -1.31 -6.28 -12.97
CA SER A 84 -0.46 -7.48 -12.92
C SER A 84 1.03 -7.15 -12.94
N SER A 85 1.40 -5.95 -13.40
CA SER A 85 2.77 -5.45 -13.28
C SER A 85 3.10 -5.20 -11.81
N LYS A 86 4.28 -5.64 -11.34
CA LYS A 86 4.61 -5.68 -9.91
C LYS A 86 4.43 -4.37 -9.13
N LYS A 87 4.36 -3.20 -9.80
CA LYS A 87 4.18 -1.83 -9.24
C LYS A 87 3.78 -0.80 -10.33
N PRO A 88 2.54 -0.75 -10.85
CA PRO A 88 2.15 0.38 -11.67
C PRO A 88 2.20 1.65 -10.81
N VAL A 89 2.77 2.72 -11.38
CA VAL A 89 2.63 4.07 -10.81
C VAL A 89 1.61 4.78 -11.67
N VAL A 90 0.50 5.17 -11.04
CA VAL A 90 -0.63 5.81 -11.69
C VAL A 90 -0.64 7.29 -11.28
N PHE A 91 -0.71 8.17 -12.27
CA PHE A 91 -0.84 9.61 -12.08
C PHE A 91 -2.14 10.06 -12.72
N ALA A 92 -3.03 10.62 -11.93
CA ALA A 92 -4.18 11.33 -12.44
C ALA A 92 -3.75 12.68 -13.03
N GLY A 93 -4.49 13.22 -14.00
CA GLY A 93 -4.27 14.56 -14.54
C GLY A 93 -4.96 14.81 -15.88
N LYS A 94 -4.56 15.88 -16.56
CA LYS A 94 -5.09 16.28 -17.87
C LYS A 94 -4.02 16.10 -18.96
N TYR A 95 -3.79 14.86 -19.35
CA TYR A 95 -2.81 14.45 -20.36
C TYR A 95 -3.36 14.44 -21.80
N LEU A 96 -4.64 14.69 -22.02
CA LEU A 96 -5.25 14.68 -23.36
C LEU A 96 -5.98 16.00 -23.58
N ALA A 97 -5.69 16.67 -24.69
CA ALA A 97 -6.45 17.85 -25.09
C ALA A 97 -7.89 17.43 -25.41
N GLY A 98 -8.86 18.18 -24.88
CA GLY A 98 -10.29 17.91 -25.08
C GLY A 98 -10.90 16.89 -24.12
N GLU A 99 -10.11 16.22 -23.28
CA GLU A 99 -10.65 15.42 -22.17
C GLU A 99 -10.49 16.19 -20.85
N PRO A 100 -11.53 16.23 -19.99
CA PRO A 100 -11.40 16.85 -18.68
C PRO A 100 -10.50 16.00 -17.77
N PHE A 101 -10.46 14.69 -17.97
CA PHE A 101 -9.73 13.79 -17.08
C PHE A 101 -9.07 12.65 -17.85
N SER A 102 -7.84 12.33 -17.47
CA SER A 102 -7.08 11.22 -18.02
C SER A 102 -6.09 10.69 -16.98
N VAL A 103 -5.53 9.53 -17.25
CA VAL A 103 -4.62 8.86 -16.34
C VAL A 103 -3.36 8.45 -17.07
N ALA A 104 -2.21 8.75 -16.49
CA ALA A 104 -0.94 8.25 -16.96
C ALA A 104 -0.46 7.09 -16.08
N SER A 105 -0.29 5.91 -16.66
CA SER A 105 0.25 4.72 -16.01
C SER A 105 1.66 4.45 -16.51
N ILE A 106 2.58 4.13 -15.60
CA ILE A 106 3.98 3.87 -15.95
C ILE A 106 4.32 2.41 -15.76
N LYS A 107 4.69 1.77 -16.86
CA LYS A 107 5.38 0.48 -16.85
C LYS A 107 6.87 0.74 -16.89
N LEU A 108 7.59 0.13 -15.96
CA LEU A 108 9.05 0.15 -15.93
C LEU A 108 9.59 -1.09 -16.64
N PRO A 109 9.93 -1.03 -17.94
CA PRO A 109 10.59 -2.12 -18.63
C PRO A 109 12.02 -2.33 -18.10
N LYS A 110 12.69 -3.33 -18.68
CA LYS A 110 14.09 -3.65 -18.39
C LYS A 110 14.99 -2.40 -18.61
N LYS A 111 16.09 -2.35 -17.86
CA LYS A 111 17.08 -1.24 -17.72
C LYS A 111 17.15 -0.28 -18.93
N GLY A 112 16.74 0.99 -18.76
CA GLY A 112 17.10 2.10 -19.67
C GLY A 112 15.94 2.85 -20.32
N SER A 113 14.71 2.37 -20.18
CA SER A 113 13.50 3.05 -20.64
C SER A 113 12.38 2.95 -19.61
N ALA A 114 11.37 3.82 -19.74
CA ALA A 114 10.06 3.71 -19.12
C ALA A 114 9.00 3.86 -20.19
N THR A 115 7.88 3.14 -20.09
CA THR A 115 6.74 3.30 -21.00
C THR A 115 5.60 3.93 -20.21
N LEU A 116 5.18 5.11 -20.64
CA LEU A 116 4.01 5.81 -20.14
C LEU A 116 2.82 5.45 -21.04
N TYR A 117 1.72 5.03 -20.43
CA TYR A 117 0.46 4.79 -21.10
C TYR A 117 -0.51 5.87 -20.61
N ILE A 118 -1.01 6.67 -21.52
CA ILE A 118 -2.01 7.69 -21.24
C ILE A 118 -3.36 7.12 -21.63
N LEU A 119 -4.23 7.00 -20.64
CA LEU A 119 -5.57 6.46 -20.70
C LEU A 119 -6.55 7.64 -20.59
N GLY A 120 -7.45 7.79 -21.54
CA GLY A 120 -8.59 8.69 -21.47
C GLY A 120 -9.86 7.94 -21.06
N SER A 121 -10.98 8.65 -21.09
CA SER A 121 -12.33 8.10 -20.89
C SER A 121 -12.68 6.96 -21.87
N SER A 122 -12.09 6.97 -23.07
CA SER A 122 -12.25 5.94 -24.10
C SER A 122 -11.24 4.79 -24.03
N GLY A 123 -10.38 4.76 -23.01
CA GLY A 123 -9.32 3.76 -22.85
C GLY A 123 -7.93 4.28 -23.27
N LEU A 124 -7.08 3.41 -23.83
CA LEU A 124 -5.69 3.78 -24.17
C LEU A 124 -5.62 4.78 -25.33
N ALA A 125 -5.27 6.01 -25.01
CA ALA A 125 -5.17 7.09 -25.99
C ALA A 125 -3.74 7.23 -26.55
N LYS A 126 -2.71 7.10 -25.71
CA LYS A 126 -1.31 7.33 -26.13
C LYS A 126 -0.33 6.44 -25.39
N THR A 127 0.74 6.04 -26.09
CA THR A 127 1.90 5.37 -25.47
C THR A 127 3.15 6.19 -25.73
N LEU A 128 3.89 6.55 -24.69
CA LEU A 128 5.16 7.28 -24.78
C LEU A 128 6.30 6.43 -24.22
N THR A 129 7.39 6.32 -24.97
CA THR A 129 8.62 5.70 -24.45
C THR A 129 9.57 6.77 -23.96
N LEU A 130 9.79 6.79 -22.65
CA LEU A 130 10.74 7.66 -21.97
C LEU A 130 12.14 7.02 -22.05
N SER A 131 12.95 7.46 -23.00
CA SER A 131 14.34 7.04 -23.16
C SER A 131 15.26 7.72 -22.13
N GLY A 132 16.36 7.07 -21.76
CA GLY A 132 17.36 7.65 -20.85
C GLY A 132 16.97 7.61 -19.37
N VAL A 133 15.84 6.97 -19.04
CA VAL A 133 15.37 6.83 -17.67
C VAL A 133 16.13 5.71 -16.97
N THR A 134 16.88 6.07 -15.92
CA THR A 134 17.61 5.08 -15.09
C THR A 134 16.63 4.31 -14.20
N ARG A 135 16.94 3.08 -13.78
CA ARG A 135 16.09 2.26 -12.86
C ARG A 135 15.70 2.94 -11.53
N LYS A 136 16.29 4.08 -11.17
CA LYS A 136 16.05 4.79 -9.91
C LYS A 136 15.80 6.26 -10.22
N PHE A 137 14.54 6.58 -10.46
CA PHE A 137 14.07 7.93 -10.74
C PHE A 137 12.82 8.22 -9.91
N SER A 138 12.55 9.52 -9.73
CA SER A 138 11.28 10.04 -9.25
C SER A 138 10.50 10.52 -10.45
N LEU A 139 9.18 10.37 -10.39
CA LEU A 139 8.26 10.86 -11.40
C LEU A 139 7.44 11.97 -10.80
N LEU A 140 7.31 13.06 -11.54
CA LEU A 140 6.51 14.21 -11.17
C LEU A 140 5.49 14.42 -12.30
N ALA A 141 4.26 14.75 -11.93
CA ALA A 141 3.21 15.17 -12.84
C ALA A 141 2.85 16.62 -12.50
N PHE A 142 2.93 17.53 -13.46
CA PHE A 142 2.65 18.95 -13.25
C PHE A 142 2.49 19.66 -14.60
N ASP A 143 1.82 20.81 -14.66
CA ASP A 143 1.83 21.67 -15.83
C ASP A 143 3.11 22.53 -15.82
N PHE A 144 4.17 22.07 -16.50
CA PHE A 144 5.49 22.69 -16.44
C PHE A 144 5.64 23.86 -17.41
N ASP A 145 4.84 23.90 -18.48
CA ASP A 145 4.87 24.98 -19.48
C ASP A 145 3.68 25.94 -19.40
N GLY A 146 2.69 25.67 -18.53
CA GLY A 146 1.53 26.53 -18.30
C GLY A 146 0.46 26.41 -19.37
N ASN A 147 0.45 25.31 -20.14
CA ASN A 147 -0.49 25.11 -21.24
C ASN A 147 -1.84 24.50 -20.79
N GLY A 148 -2.02 24.26 -19.50
CA GLY A 148 -3.23 23.66 -18.92
C GLY A 148 -3.30 22.14 -19.08
N LEU A 149 -2.25 21.49 -19.60
CA LEU A 149 -2.10 20.04 -19.66
C LEU A 149 -1.06 19.57 -18.64
N THR A 150 -1.22 18.34 -18.20
CA THR A 150 -0.25 17.71 -17.31
C THR A 150 0.94 17.17 -18.10
N ASP A 151 2.12 17.67 -17.75
CA ASP A 151 3.41 17.17 -18.21
C ASP A 151 3.99 16.15 -17.22
N ILE A 152 4.98 15.38 -17.69
CA ILE A 152 5.69 14.41 -16.85
C ILE A 152 7.16 14.80 -16.73
N ALA A 153 7.71 14.82 -15.52
CA ALA A 153 9.15 14.92 -15.31
C ALA A 153 9.72 13.64 -14.70
N ALA A 154 10.76 13.08 -15.31
CA ALA A 154 11.54 11.98 -14.77
C ALA A 154 12.85 12.50 -14.18
N VAL A 155 13.01 12.41 -12.86
CA VAL A 155 14.19 12.89 -12.13
C VAL A 155 15.06 11.73 -11.68
N SER A 156 16.25 11.59 -12.25
CA SER A 156 17.20 10.54 -11.88
C SER A 156 17.71 10.69 -10.43
N LYS A 157 18.22 9.60 -9.85
CA LYS A 157 18.91 9.65 -8.54
C LYS A 157 20.08 10.64 -8.49
N ARG A 158 20.67 10.99 -9.63
CA ARG A 158 21.78 11.95 -9.74
C ARG A 158 21.29 13.40 -9.86
N GLY A 159 19.98 13.62 -9.89
CA GLY A 159 19.37 14.93 -10.01
C GLY A 159 18.99 15.31 -11.44
N ALA A 160 19.59 14.73 -12.48
CA ALA A 160 19.21 15.04 -13.87
C ALA A 160 17.71 14.78 -14.09
N ALA A 161 16.99 15.77 -14.60
CA ALA A 161 15.57 15.70 -14.89
C ALA A 161 15.31 15.79 -16.39
N THR A 162 14.35 15.03 -16.87
CA THR A 162 13.83 15.16 -18.23
C THR A 162 12.36 15.46 -18.11
N VAL A 163 11.92 16.60 -18.66
CA VAL A 163 10.52 17.00 -18.71
C VAL A 163 9.98 16.66 -20.08
N PHE A 164 8.88 15.93 -20.10
CA PHE A 164 8.16 15.50 -21.28
C PHE A 164 6.91 16.37 -21.36
N LEU A 165 6.97 17.38 -22.23
CA LEU A 165 5.86 18.31 -22.42
C LEU A 165 4.80 17.66 -23.31
N ASN A 166 3.55 17.81 -22.91
CA ASN A 166 2.44 17.29 -23.66
C ASN A 166 2.09 18.24 -24.83
N PRO A 167 1.97 17.79 -26.10
CA PRO A 167 2.01 16.43 -26.64
C PRO A 167 3.21 16.17 -27.56
N GLY A 168 4.46 16.20 -27.05
CA GLY A 168 5.61 15.60 -27.76
C GLY A 168 6.90 16.41 -27.78
N ALA A 169 6.91 17.63 -27.28
CA ALA A 169 8.15 18.36 -27.07
C ALA A 169 8.90 17.76 -25.88
N THR A 170 10.14 17.31 -26.09
CA THR A 170 10.99 16.83 -25.00
C THR A 170 11.93 17.95 -24.58
N LEU A 171 11.77 18.46 -23.35
CA LEU A 171 12.71 19.39 -22.74
C LEU A 171 13.64 18.62 -21.79
N SER A 172 14.87 18.34 -22.25
CA SER A 172 15.86 17.65 -21.43
C SER A 172 16.64 18.63 -20.54
N ILE A 173 16.43 18.59 -19.22
CA ILE A 173 17.15 19.41 -18.24
C ILE A 173 18.40 18.66 -17.73
N ARG A 174 19.53 18.82 -18.43
CA ARG A 174 20.76 18.10 -18.09
C ARG A 174 21.42 18.53 -16.77
N SER A 175 21.09 19.70 -16.21
CA SER A 175 21.87 20.30 -15.10
C SER A 175 21.07 20.70 -13.85
N LEU A 176 20.30 19.79 -13.28
CA LEU A 176 20.01 19.90 -11.85
C LEU A 176 21.24 19.40 -11.08
N ARG A 177 22.14 20.31 -10.67
CA ARG A 177 23.27 20.00 -9.78
C ARG A 177 22.76 19.74 -8.37
N VAL A 178 22.05 18.64 -8.19
CA VAL A 178 21.62 18.20 -6.87
C VAL A 178 22.83 17.56 -6.21
N ALA A 179 23.42 18.24 -5.24
CA ALA A 179 24.65 17.81 -4.62
C ALA A 179 24.51 16.37 -4.08
N LYS A 180 25.32 15.43 -4.60
CA LYS A 180 25.31 13.97 -4.33
C LYS A 180 24.80 13.64 -2.91
N GLY A 181 23.65 12.97 -2.83
CA GLY A 181 22.99 12.60 -1.59
C GLY A 181 22.28 11.24 -1.71
N ARG A 182 22.21 10.48 -0.61
CA ARG A 182 21.61 9.13 -0.63
C ARG A 182 20.08 9.13 -0.71
N ARG A 183 19.42 10.27 -0.45
CA ARG A 183 17.95 10.43 -0.44
C ARG A 183 17.59 11.88 -0.76
N ASN A 184 17.29 12.15 -2.03
CA ASN A 184 16.72 13.42 -2.45
C ASN A 184 15.24 13.16 -2.76
N TYR A 185 14.37 14.06 -2.31
CA TYR A 185 12.98 14.11 -2.75
C TYR A 185 12.84 15.24 -3.75
N TYR A 186 11.96 15.04 -4.73
CA TYR A 186 11.67 16.00 -5.77
C TYR A 186 10.16 16.19 -5.80
N ILE A 187 9.73 17.43 -5.86
CA ILE A 187 8.32 17.79 -6.04
C ILE A 187 8.25 18.94 -7.05
N PRO A 188 7.21 18.99 -7.89
CA PRO A 188 6.91 20.20 -8.63
C PRO A 188 6.47 21.29 -7.64
N VAL A 189 6.77 22.55 -7.96
CA VAL A 189 6.31 23.73 -7.22
C VAL A 189 6.06 24.89 -8.18
N VAL A 190 5.26 25.87 -7.77
CA VAL A 190 5.23 27.18 -8.43
C VAL A 190 6.07 28.15 -7.62
N TYR A 191 7.07 28.77 -8.26
CA TYR A 191 7.94 29.74 -7.62
C TYR A 191 8.08 30.99 -8.50
N GLY A 192 7.59 32.12 -7.99
CA GLY A 192 7.62 33.39 -8.71
C GLY A 192 6.73 33.39 -9.94
N GLY A 193 5.59 32.68 -9.88
CA GLY A 193 4.66 32.54 -11.00
C GLY A 193 5.14 31.56 -12.10
N GLN A 194 6.27 30.87 -11.90
CA GLN A 194 6.82 29.91 -12.85
C GLN A 194 6.81 28.50 -12.27
N ALA A 195 6.57 27.50 -13.11
CA ALA A 195 6.75 26.11 -12.74
C ALA A 195 8.24 25.82 -12.45
N ALA A 196 8.48 25.08 -11.38
CA ALA A 196 9.80 24.78 -10.88
C ALA A 196 9.84 23.38 -10.24
N ILE A 197 11.04 22.88 -9.99
CA ILE A 197 11.28 21.63 -9.26
C ILE A 197 12.01 21.97 -7.97
N ALA A 198 11.39 21.65 -6.84
CA ALA A 198 12.02 21.72 -5.53
C ALA A 198 12.71 20.39 -5.19
N SER A 199 13.98 20.45 -4.79
CA SER A 199 14.74 19.29 -4.33
C SER A 199 15.10 19.41 -2.85
N PHE A 200 14.89 18.32 -2.10
CA PHE A 200 15.05 18.28 -0.65
C PHE A 200 16.30 17.49 -0.29
N LYS A 201 17.27 18.18 0.31
CA LYS A 201 18.53 17.59 0.74
C LYS A 201 18.67 17.66 2.25
N ARG A 202 18.75 16.49 2.90
CA ARG A 202 19.03 16.44 4.34
C ARG A 202 20.51 16.76 4.65
N ARG A 203 20.74 17.76 5.51
CA ARG A 203 22.06 18.13 6.05
C ARG A 203 22.01 18.13 7.58
N GLY A 204 22.32 16.99 8.18
CA GLY A 204 22.24 16.79 9.62
C GLY A 204 20.77 16.83 10.12
N ARG A 205 20.46 17.83 10.95
CA ARG A 205 19.11 18.09 11.50
C ARG A 205 18.28 19.04 10.63
N ARG A 206 18.88 19.71 9.66
CA ARG A 206 18.19 20.63 8.74
C ARG A 206 17.95 19.94 7.40
N VAL A 207 16.96 20.41 6.67
CA VAL A 207 16.77 20.07 5.28
C VAL A 207 16.97 21.34 4.46
N LEU A 208 17.74 21.23 3.38
CA LEU A 208 17.92 22.30 2.41
C LEU A 208 16.99 22.04 1.26
N VAL A 209 16.20 23.05 0.89
CA VAL A 209 15.32 23.04 -0.28
C VAL A 209 16.00 23.87 -1.35
N TYR A 210 16.22 23.27 -2.52
CA TYR A 210 16.74 23.98 -3.68
C TYR A 210 15.63 24.03 -4.72
N VAL A 211 15.29 25.23 -5.16
CA VAL A 211 14.25 25.44 -6.17
C VAL A 211 14.93 25.76 -7.48
N HIS A 212 14.56 25.06 -8.55
CA HIS A 212 15.10 25.26 -9.89
C HIS A 212 13.97 25.45 -10.88
N ASN A 213 14.10 26.42 -11.80
CA ASN A 213 13.17 26.53 -12.91
C ASN A 213 13.37 25.37 -13.91
N ILE A 214 12.47 25.27 -14.89
CA ILE A 214 12.54 24.27 -15.97
C ILE A 214 13.78 24.43 -16.88
N ALA A 215 14.45 25.59 -16.87
CA ALA A 215 15.74 25.78 -17.55
C ALA A 215 16.94 25.25 -16.72
N GLY A 216 16.69 24.78 -15.49
CA GLY A 216 17.71 24.28 -14.56
C GLY A 216 18.42 25.34 -13.72
N ALA A 217 18.09 26.63 -13.90
CA ALA A 217 18.62 27.71 -13.08
C ALA A 217 18.09 27.61 -11.65
N GLN A 218 18.97 27.73 -10.65
CA GLN A 218 18.58 27.71 -9.25
C GLN A 218 17.93 29.06 -8.88
N LEU A 219 16.65 29.05 -8.55
CA LEU A 219 15.88 30.22 -8.14
C LEU A 219 16.05 30.53 -6.64
N ALA A 220 16.14 29.49 -5.81
CA ALA A 220 16.20 29.66 -4.36
C ALA A 220 16.96 28.52 -3.66
N LYS A 221 17.46 28.84 -2.46
CA LYS A 221 18.06 27.88 -1.53
C LYS A 221 17.63 28.20 -0.12
N ILE A 222 16.78 27.35 0.45
CA ILE A 222 16.10 27.62 1.72
C ILE A 222 16.48 26.54 2.73
N ALA A 223 16.67 26.93 3.99
CA ALA A 223 16.92 25.98 5.07
C ALA A 223 15.62 25.75 5.85
N VAL A 224 15.04 24.56 5.72
CA VAL A 224 13.87 24.12 6.48
C VAL A 224 14.28 23.24 7.65
N GLY A 225 13.37 23.09 8.61
CA GLY A 225 13.58 22.33 9.85
C GLY A 225 13.83 20.83 9.67
N LYS A 226 13.46 20.04 10.68
CA LYS A 226 13.59 18.58 10.62
C LYS A 226 12.46 18.00 9.75
N LEU A 227 12.78 16.97 8.96
CA LEU A 227 11.78 16.12 8.32
C LEU A 227 11.72 14.74 8.98
N ALA A 228 10.52 14.31 9.32
CA ALA A 228 10.23 12.93 9.74
C ALA A 228 9.83 12.02 8.57
N GLY A 229 9.42 12.58 7.43
CA GLY A 229 8.97 11.80 6.25
C GLY A 229 9.27 12.48 4.91
N GLN A 230 8.60 12.01 3.87
CA GLN A 230 8.70 12.59 2.52
C GLN A 230 7.89 13.90 2.45
N PRO A 231 8.42 14.98 1.86
CA PRO A 231 7.64 16.19 1.61
C PRO A 231 6.59 15.94 0.53
N MET A 232 5.47 16.66 0.61
CA MET A 232 4.40 16.64 -0.41
C MET A 232 4.21 18.06 -0.94
N TYR A 233 3.94 18.21 -2.23
CA TYR A 233 3.50 19.49 -2.80
C TYR A 233 2.13 19.86 -2.22
N LEU A 234 1.82 21.14 -2.03
CA LEU A 234 0.52 21.60 -1.53
C LEU A 234 -0.24 22.37 -2.60
N THR A 235 0.16 23.61 -2.79
CA THR A 235 -0.26 24.49 -3.88
C THR A 235 0.70 25.67 -3.90
N GLY A 236 0.87 26.31 -5.06
CA GLY A 236 1.72 27.48 -5.22
C GLY A 236 3.15 27.25 -4.69
N ALA A 237 3.55 28.10 -3.74
CA ALA A 237 4.84 28.06 -3.06
C ALA A 237 4.81 27.26 -1.74
N PHE A 238 3.76 26.50 -1.44
CA PHE A 238 3.70 25.73 -0.21
C PHE A 238 4.09 24.28 -0.39
N VAL A 239 4.84 23.77 0.59
CA VAL A 239 5.22 22.37 0.68
C VAL A 239 4.82 21.83 2.04
N LEU A 240 4.16 20.67 2.06
CA LEU A 240 3.86 19.94 3.29
C LEU A 240 5.06 19.13 3.75
N LEU A 241 5.49 19.41 4.98
CA LEU A 241 6.63 18.78 5.63
C LEU A 241 6.15 17.94 6.83
N PRO A 242 6.16 16.61 6.78
CA PRO A 242 5.85 15.79 7.94
C PRO A 242 6.91 15.96 9.03
N GLN A 243 6.49 16.40 10.23
CA GLN A 243 7.36 16.76 11.35
C GLN A 243 7.55 15.62 12.37
N LYS A 244 6.46 14.98 12.78
CA LYS A 244 6.47 13.94 13.81
C LYS A 244 5.21 13.08 13.73
N PHE A 245 5.39 11.77 13.85
CA PHE A 245 4.30 10.83 14.08
C PHE A 245 4.05 10.74 15.58
N ALA A 246 2.83 11.06 16.00
CA ALA A 246 2.36 10.90 17.36
C ALA A 246 1.30 9.78 17.40
N LYS A 247 1.04 9.22 18.59
CA LYS A 247 -0.05 8.24 18.77
C LYS A 247 -1.43 8.77 18.34
N ARG A 248 -1.60 10.10 18.31
CA ARG A 248 -2.85 10.80 17.97
C ARG A 248 -2.87 11.36 16.53
N GLY A 249 -1.90 11.02 15.68
CA GLY A 249 -1.85 11.51 14.30
C GLY A 249 -0.48 11.96 13.82
N VAL A 250 -0.44 12.46 12.59
CA VAL A 250 0.77 12.97 11.95
C VAL A 250 0.76 14.50 12.02
N LYS A 251 1.82 15.08 12.58
CA LYS A 251 2.03 16.54 12.55
C LYS A 251 2.67 16.94 11.24
N TYR A 252 2.06 17.86 10.54
CA TYR A 252 2.56 18.47 9.32
C TYR A 252 2.93 19.93 9.55
N SER A 253 3.80 20.45 8.70
CA SER A 253 4.01 21.89 8.54
C SER A 253 3.87 22.25 7.08
N ALA A 254 2.91 23.09 6.74
CA ALA A 254 2.86 23.77 5.45
C ALA A 254 3.91 24.88 5.48
N TYR A 255 4.93 24.76 4.62
CA TYR A 255 6.06 25.67 4.57
C TYR A 255 6.04 26.45 3.26
N ASN A 256 5.96 27.77 3.33
CA ASN A 256 6.05 28.64 2.17
C ASN A 256 7.53 28.77 1.75
N ILE A 257 7.89 28.24 0.58
CA ILE A 257 9.26 28.29 0.08
C ILE A 257 9.70 29.69 -0.39
N GLN A 258 8.78 30.62 -0.62
CA GLN A 258 9.11 32.01 -0.96
C GLN A 258 9.34 32.87 0.29
N THR A 259 8.40 32.85 1.24
CA THR A 259 8.44 33.73 2.43
C THR A 259 9.21 33.10 3.60
N GLY A 260 9.33 31.77 3.63
CA GLY A 260 9.89 31.03 4.76
C GLY A 260 8.92 30.83 5.93
N GLU A 261 7.68 31.29 5.80
CA GLU A 261 6.63 31.09 6.80
C GLU A 261 6.23 29.61 6.90
N SER A 262 5.79 29.20 8.09
CA SER A 262 5.34 27.83 8.31
C SER A 262 4.12 27.76 9.21
N ILE A 263 3.13 26.98 8.80
CA ILE A 263 1.89 26.73 9.54
C ILE A 263 1.86 25.25 9.93
N ALA A 264 1.71 24.94 11.21
CA ALA A 264 1.71 23.58 11.72
C ALA A 264 0.28 23.11 12.01
N PHE A 265 -0.05 21.90 11.57
CA PHE A 265 -1.36 21.27 11.81
C PHE A 265 -1.20 19.76 12.05
N SER A 266 -2.28 19.09 12.44
CA SER A 266 -2.27 17.65 12.72
C SER A 266 -3.41 16.96 11.99
N VAL A 267 -3.12 15.80 11.40
CA VAL A 267 -4.10 14.96 10.71
C VAL A 267 -4.23 13.66 11.48
N LYS A 268 -5.46 13.15 11.60
CA LYS A 268 -5.72 11.87 12.27
C LYS A 268 -5.01 10.72 11.52
N PRO A 269 -4.52 9.69 12.21
CA PRO A 269 -3.67 8.66 11.60
C PRO A 269 -4.41 7.73 10.62
N ASP A 270 -5.74 7.70 10.70
CA ASP A 270 -6.66 6.96 9.84
C ASP A 270 -7.15 7.76 8.64
N ARG A 271 -6.76 9.04 8.52
CA ARG A 271 -7.11 9.90 7.40
C ARG A 271 -5.96 9.97 6.38
N ILE A 272 -6.34 9.93 5.12
CA ILE A 272 -5.46 10.17 3.98
C ILE A 272 -5.52 11.66 3.67
N LEU A 273 -4.38 12.25 3.34
CA LEU A 273 -4.28 13.68 3.05
C LEU A 273 -3.98 13.88 1.56
N SER A 274 -4.83 14.65 0.90
CA SER A 274 -4.55 15.26 -0.40
C SER A 274 -4.27 16.75 -0.23
N PRO A 275 -3.06 17.21 -0.51
CA PRO A 275 -2.75 18.63 -0.59
C PRO A 275 -3.44 19.27 -1.81
N GLY A 276 -3.99 20.49 -1.72
CA GLY A 276 -4.49 21.22 -2.90
C GLY A 276 -5.09 22.60 -2.64
N GLN A 277 -5.65 23.21 -3.69
CA GLN A 277 -6.50 24.41 -3.60
C GLN A 277 -7.89 24.05 -4.13
N PHE A 278 -8.81 23.71 -3.24
CA PHE A 278 -10.12 23.13 -3.56
C PHE A 278 -11.23 24.18 -3.66
N ALA A 279 -11.06 25.38 -3.11
CA ALA A 279 -12.06 26.44 -3.11
C ALA A 279 -11.43 27.83 -3.23
N ALA A 280 -12.24 28.81 -3.64
CA ALA A 280 -11.86 30.22 -3.71
C ALA A 280 -11.49 30.77 -2.32
N GLY A 281 -10.65 31.82 -2.29
CA GLY A 281 -10.51 32.68 -1.12
C GLY A 281 -9.45 32.28 -0.10
N SER A 282 -9.06 31.01 0.02
CA SER A 282 -7.92 30.63 0.86
C SER A 282 -6.80 29.93 0.09
N SER A 283 -5.56 30.35 0.39
CA SER A 283 -4.36 29.92 -0.34
C SER A 283 -3.82 28.56 0.11
N LEU A 284 -4.42 27.94 1.14
CA LEU A 284 -3.85 26.78 1.79
C LEU A 284 -4.91 25.80 2.31
N GLN A 285 -5.29 24.85 1.47
CA GLN A 285 -6.32 23.87 1.79
C GLN A 285 -5.77 22.44 1.71
N ILE A 286 -6.40 21.54 2.42
CA ILE A 286 -6.17 20.09 2.28
C ILE A 286 -7.52 19.40 2.17
N ALA A 287 -7.55 18.31 1.43
CA ALA A 287 -8.58 17.30 1.61
C ALA A 287 -8.03 16.26 2.58
N GLU A 288 -8.74 16.01 3.67
CA GLU A 288 -8.47 14.85 4.52
C GLU A 288 -9.69 13.95 4.57
N GLY A 289 -9.50 12.66 4.29
CA GLY A 289 -10.63 11.75 4.19
C GLY A 289 -10.32 10.35 4.70
N LYS A 290 -11.38 9.62 5.01
CA LYS A 290 -11.36 8.20 5.27
C LYS A 290 -12.41 7.57 4.36
N ASP A 291 -12.00 6.59 3.58
CA ASP A 291 -12.87 5.92 2.60
C ASP A 291 -13.47 6.95 1.61
N ARG A 292 -14.79 7.17 1.64
CA ARG A 292 -15.50 8.12 0.76
C ARG A 292 -15.79 9.47 1.41
N ASP A 293 -15.59 9.59 2.72
CA ASP A 293 -15.88 10.81 3.46
C ASP A 293 -14.64 11.70 3.48
N ILE A 294 -14.76 12.87 2.87
CA ILE A 294 -13.69 13.84 2.66
C ILE A 294 -14.08 15.15 3.31
N SER A 295 -13.19 15.70 4.13
CA SER A 295 -13.28 17.05 4.66
C SER A 295 -12.27 17.94 3.94
N ILE A 296 -12.72 19.03 3.32
CA ILE A 296 -11.82 20.08 2.85
C ILE A 296 -11.57 21.04 4.01
N VAL A 297 -10.31 21.20 4.41
CA VAL A 297 -9.90 21.98 5.58
C VAL A 297 -8.97 23.09 5.15
N ASP A 298 -9.27 24.31 5.59
CA ASP A 298 -8.36 25.44 5.51
C ASP A 298 -7.29 25.30 6.60
N ILE A 299 -6.02 25.20 6.20
CA ILE A 299 -4.92 24.97 7.15
C ILE A 299 -4.65 26.21 8.01
N VAL A 300 -4.92 27.41 7.49
CA VAL A 300 -4.64 28.68 8.18
C VAL A 300 -5.63 28.89 9.31
N SER A 301 -6.93 28.77 9.01
CA SER A 301 -8.00 28.97 10.00
C SER A 301 -8.30 27.71 10.81
N GLY A 302 -7.96 26.53 10.28
CA GLY A 302 -8.36 25.24 10.83
C GLY A 302 -9.84 24.90 10.59
N ALA A 303 -10.57 25.72 9.84
CA ALA A 303 -11.98 25.52 9.55
C ALA A 303 -12.19 24.44 8.48
N THR A 304 -13.17 23.57 8.69
CA THR A 304 -13.72 22.72 7.63
C THR A 304 -14.53 23.60 6.68
N LEU A 305 -14.13 23.67 5.41
CA LEU A 305 -14.79 24.43 4.36
C LEU A 305 -15.93 23.64 3.72
N SER A 306 -15.75 22.32 3.56
CA SER A 306 -16.78 21.41 3.07
C SER A 306 -16.59 20.00 3.63
N GLU A 307 -17.70 19.28 3.75
CA GLU A 307 -17.72 17.83 3.99
C GLU A 307 -18.41 17.20 2.77
N ILE A 308 -17.77 16.20 2.20
CA ILE A 308 -18.16 15.58 0.94
C ILE A 308 -18.16 14.08 1.18
N THR A 309 -19.26 13.42 0.84
CA THR A 309 -19.27 11.97 0.66
C THR A 309 -19.25 11.72 -0.84
N LEU A 310 -18.21 11.06 -1.34
CA LEU A 310 -18.09 10.76 -2.77
C LEU A 310 -19.11 9.70 -3.18
N GLU A 311 -20.05 10.08 -4.04
CA GLU A 311 -20.95 9.15 -4.72
C GLU A 311 -20.22 8.53 -5.90
N ILE A 312 -19.98 7.21 -5.86
CA ILE A 312 -19.23 6.51 -6.91
C ILE A 312 -20.24 5.91 -7.89
N PRO A 313 -20.28 6.40 -9.14
CA PRO A 313 -21.24 5.88 -10.12
C PRO A 313 -21.09 4.38 -10.31
N GLY A 314 -22.23 3.67 -10.26
CA GLY A 314 -22.29 2.21 -10.39
C GLY A 314 -22.05 1.44 -9.09
N VAL A 315 -21.55 2.07 -8.03
CA VAL A 315 -21.50 1.45 -6.70
C VAL A 315 -22.77 1.79 -5.91
N ASP A 316 -23.17 3.07 -5.93
CA ASP A 316 -24.30 3.54 -5.11
C ASP A 316 -25.67 3.33 -5.79
N GLN A 317 -25.69 3.13 -7.11
CA GLN A 317 -26.94 2.84 -7.83
C GLN A 317 -27.44 1.42 -7.65
N GLN A 318 -26.58 0.46 -7.27
CA GLN A 318 -27.04 -0.88 -6.89
C GLN A 318 -27.93 -0.86 -5.65
N ASP A 319 -27.80 0.15 -4.78
CA ASP A 319 -28.61 0.27 -3.56
C ASP A 319 -29.92 1.05 -3.75
N GLN A 320 -30.10 1.81 -4.84
CA GLN A 320 -31.21 2.78 -4.95
C GLN A 320 -32.20 2.57 -6.10
N THR A 321 -31.87 1.83 -7.16
CA THR A 321 -32.90 1.48 -8.14
C THR A 321 -33.76 0.37 -7.55
N GLY A 322 -35.04 0.64 -7.32
CA GLY A 322 -36.07 -0.39 -7.04
C GLY A 322 -36.30 -1.37 -8.20
N GLY A 323 -35.27 -1.70 -8.96
CA GLY A 323 -35.21 -2.81 -9.90
C GLY A 323 -34.57 -3.99 -9.20
N GLU A 324 -35.26 -5.13 -9.27
CA GLU A 324 -34.85 -6.47 -8.80
C GLU A 324 -33.77 -6.43 -7.72
N THR A 325 -34.19 -6.55 -6.46
CA THR A 325 -33.28 -6.83 -5.33
C THR A 325 -32.24 -7.84 -5.81
N VAL A 326 -31.02 -7.36 -6.07
CA VAL A 326 -29.91 -8.23 -6.43
C VAL A 326 -29.82 -9.15 -5.24
N ASP A 327 -30.06 -10.44 -5.49
CA ASP A 327 -30.01 -11.43 -4.43
C ASP A 327 -28.65 -11.26 -3.76
N PRO A 328 -28.57 -10.92 -2.45
CA PRO A 328 -27.29 -10.82 -1.76
C PRO A 328 -26.52 -12.14 -1.81
N CYS A 329 -27.19 -13.22 -2.19
CA CYS A 329 -26.65 -14.53 -2.47
C CYS A 329 -26.36 -14.80 -3.95
N ASP A 330 -26.43 -13.81 -4.84
CA ASP A 330 -25.92 -13.96 -6.21
C ASP A 330 -24.40 -14.13 -6.20
N LEU A 331 -23.96 -15.21 -6.84
CA LEU A 331 -22.55 -15.58 -6.86
C LEU A 331 -21.67 -14.51 -7.52
N ASN A 332 -22.13 -13.85 -8.58
CA ASN A 332 -21.32 -12.87 -9.31
C ASN A 332 -21.17 -11.58 -8.49
N TYR A 333 -22.23 -11.18 -7.79
CA TYR A 333 -22.18 -10.08 -6.82
C TYR A 333 -21.15 -10.37 -5.73
N LEU A 334 -21.26 -11.53 -5.06
CA LEU A 334 -20.35 -11.93 -3.98
C LEU A 334 -18.89 -12.06 -4.47
N LYS A 335 -18.65 -12.57 -5.68
CA LYS A 335 -17.33 -12.58 -6.33
C LYS A 335 -16.76 -11.17 -6.49
N GLY A 336 -17.59 -10.24 -6.95
CA GLY A 336 -17.23 -8.82 -7.10
C GLY A 336 -16.79 -8.22 -5.77
N VAL A 337 -17.58 -8.42 -4.72
CA VAL A 337 -17.28 -7.92 -3.36
C VAL A 337 -15.99 -8.55 -2.81
N LEU A 338 -15.80 -9.86 -2.97
CA LEU A 338 -14.56 -10.54 -2.53
C LEU A 338 -13.32 -10.03 -3.27
N LEU A 339 -13.38 -9.91 -4.60
CA LEU A 339 -12.28 -9.38 -5.40
C LEU A 339 -11.95 -7.94 -5.02
N GLN A 340 -12.98 -7.11 -4.88
CA GLN A 340 -12.84 -5.70 -4.52
C GLN A 340 -12.21 -5.57 -3.13
N SER A 341 -12.82 -6.15 -2.10
CA SER A 341 -12.36 -6.11 -0.71
C SER A 341 -10.93 -6.65 -0.57
N PHE A 342 -10.60 -7.76 -1.24
CA PHE A 342 -9.23 -8.27 -1.29
C PHE A 342 -8.26 -7.30 -1.98
N SER A 343 -8.62 -6.77 -3.14
CA SER A 343 -7.79 -5.82 -3.89
C SER A 343 -7.53 -4.54 -3.10
N ILE A 344 -8.49 -4.11 -2.27
CA ILE A 344 -8.37 -2.91 -1.47
C ILE A 344 -7.75 -3.12 -0.08
N GLY A 345 -7.51 -4.38 0.30
CA GLY A 345 -7.01 -4.75 1.63
C GLY A 345 -8.04 -4.57 2.75
N ASP A 346 -9.32 -4.48 2.41
CA ASP A 346 -10.44 -4.43 3.36
C ASP A 346 -10.81 -5.86 3.78
N PHE A 347 -10.03 -6.40 4.72
CA PHE A 347 -10.19 -7.77 5.19
C PHE A 347 -11.45 -7.98 6.05
N ASP A 348 -12.02 -6.91 6.60
CA ASP A 348 -13.24 -7.02 7.40
C ASP A 348 -14.42 -7.30 6.48
N THR A 349 -14.58 -6.51 5.40
CA THR A 349 -15.58 -6.77 4.35
C THR A 349 -15.35 -8.13 3.67
N PHE A 350 -14.09 -8.48 3.36
CA PHE A 350 -13.77 -9.78 2.77
C PHE A 350 -14.22 -10.95 3.65
N ASN A 351 -13.95 -10.90 4.95
CA ASN A 351 -14.35 -11.96 5.87
C ASN A 351 -15.87 -12.01 6.06
N SER A 352 -16.54 -10.85 6.19
CA SER A 352 -18.00 -10.82 6.34
C SER A 352 -18.71 -11.34 5.09
N THR A 353 -18.16 -11.11 3.88
CA THR A 353 -18.71 -11.69 2.66
C THR A 353 -18.55 -13.21 2.64
N ILE A 354 -17.41 -13.76 3.08
CA ILE A 354 -17.23 -15.23 3.21
C ILE A 354 -18.23 -15.81 4.21
N GLU A 355 -18.39 -15.16 5.37
CA GLU A 355 -19.36 -15.59 6.38
C GLU A 355 -20.78 -15.57 5.82
N SER A 356 -21.17 -14.51 5.12
CA SER A 356 -22.49 -14.38 4.51
C SER A 356 -22.71 -15.43 3.41
N MET A 357 -21.70 -15.72 2.59
CA MET A 357 -21.76 -16.82 1.62
C MET A 357 -22.08 -18.17 2.27
N VAL A 358 -21.44 -18.49 3.39
CA VAL A 358 -21.60 -19.79 4.06
C VAL A 358 -22.88 -19.85 4.89
N PHE A 359 -23.15 -18.82 5.70
CA PHE A 359 -24.19 -18.84 6.71
C PHE A 359 -25.52 -18.28 6.24
N ASP A 360 -25.50 -17.22 5.44
CA ASP A 360 -26.72 -16.56 4.97
C ASP A 360 -27.17 -17.15 3.63
N CYS A 361 -26.22 -17.45 2.75
CA CYS A 361 -26.47 -17.95 1.39
C CYS A 361 -26.34 -19.46 1.23
N ASN A 362 -25.98 -20.18 2.30
CA ASN A 362 -25.84 -21.64 2.32
C ASN A 362 -24.91 -22.24 1.24
N TYR A 363 -23.93 -21.48 0.76
CA TYR A 363 -22.89 -22.05 -0.10
C TYR A 363 -22.05 -23.06 0.71
N GLN A 364 -21.77 -24.21 0.10
CA GLN A 364 -20.92 -25.21 0.73
C GLN A 364 -19.53 -24.60 1.01
N PRO A 365 -18.96 -24.79 2.22
CA PRO A 365 -17.65 -24.21 2.57
C PRO A 365 -16.54 -24.57 1.57
N ASP A 366 -16.57 -25.78 1.01
CA ASP A 366 -15.60 -26.23 0.01
C ASP A 366 -15.73 -25.41 -1.29
N PHE A 367 -16.96 -25.14 -1.73
CA PHE A 367 -17.22 -24.28 -2.90
C PHE A 367 -16.71 -22.84 -2.67
N VAL A 368 -16.95 -22.27 -1.48
CA VAL A 368 -16.44 -20.93 -1.14
C VAL A 368 -14.90 -20.92 -1.10
N GLY A 369 -14.29 -21.99 -0.58
CA GLY A 369 -12.85 -22.19 -0.59
C GLY A 369 -12.25 -22.26 -1.99
N ASP A 370 -12.86 -23.06 -2.87
CA ASP A 370 -12.47 -23.18 -4.28
C ASP A 370 -12.64 -21.85 -5.01
N LEU A 371 -13.72 -21.13 -4.73
CA LEU A 371 -13.94 -19.81 -5.31
C LEU A 371 -12.85 -18.82 -4.90
N ILE A 372 -12.52 -18.75 -3.61
CA ILE A 372 -11.45 -17.88 -3.13
C ILE A 372 -10.12 -18.27 -3.79
N ASN A 373 -9.83 -19.56 -3.91
CA ASN A 373 -8.62 -20.03 -4.57
C ASN A 373 -8.57 -19.61 -6.04
N ASP A 374 -9.69 -19.75 -6.77
CA ASP A 374 -9.80 -19.31 -8.17
C ASP A 374 -9.58 -17.79 -8.30
N LEU A 375 -10.22 -16.99 -7.44
CA LEU A 375 -10.08 -15.54 -7.42
C LEU A 375 -8.65 -15.07 -7.08
N LEU A 376 -7.97 -15.74 -6.15
CA LEU A 376 -6.65 -15.34 -5.66
C LEU A 376 -5.50 -15.82 -6.54
N PHE A 377 -5.66 -16.98 -7.18
CA PHE A 377 -4.56 -17.67 -7.85
C PHE A 377 -4.77 -17.85 -9.35
N GLY A 378 -5.95 -17.51 -9.88
CA GLY A 378 -6.31 -17.63 -11.30
C GLY A 378 -6.35 -19.10 -11.72
N GLY A 379 -7.55 -19.69 -11.74
CA GLY A 379 -7.78 -21.11 -11.97
C GLY A 379 -6.97 -21.71 -13.13
N GLY A 380 -5.98 -22.52 -12.77
CA GLY A 380 -5.34 -23.46 -13.69
C GLY A 380 -6.06 -24.81 -13.66
N GLY A 381 -7.00 -24.98 -14.59
CA GLY A 381 -7.60 -26.22 -15.12
C GLY A 381 -7.54 -27.54 -14.32
N GLY A 382 -8.73 -28.10 -14.08
CA GLY A 382 -8.95 -29.53 -13.91
C GLY A 382 -10.13 -29.99 -14.78
N GLY A 383 -9.85 -30.62 -15.92
CA GLY A 383 -10.85 -31.25 -16.78
C GLY A 383 -11.13 -32.69 -16.36
N GLY A 384 -12.39 -33.14 -16.50
CA GLY A 384 -12.80 -34.54 -16.36
C GLY A 384 -14.30 -34.74 -16.51
N ASN A 385 -14.70 -35.42 -17.60
CA ASN A 385 -16.05 -35.79 -18.05
C ASN A 385 -16.91 -36.58 -17.04
N GLY A 386 -18.25 -36.47 -17.19
CA GLY A 386 -19.18 -37.57 -16.94
C GLY A 386 -20.57 -37.15 -16.46
N GLY A 387 -21.59 -37.29 -17.30
CA GLY A 387 -23.00 -37.13 -16.93
C GLY A 387 -23.61 -38.38 -16.29
N GLY A 388 -24.78 -38.22 -15.64
CA GLY A 388 -25.65 -39.30 -15.19
C GLY A 388 -26.29 -39.01 -13.82
N ASN A 389 -27.62 -38.99 -13.80
CA ASN A 389 -28.44 -38.96 -12.58
C ASN A 389 -28.11 -40.16 -11.67
N ASP A 390 -28.06 -39.95 -10.35
CA ASP A 390 -28.71 -40.79 -9.32
C ASP A 390 -28.31 -40.33 -7.90
N VAL A 391 -29.33 -40.18 -7.04
CA VAL A 391 -29.27 -40.20 -5.57
C VAL A 391 -30.20 -41.39 -5.21
N PRO A 392 -29.98 -42.28 -4.22
CA PRO A 392 -29.42 -42.03 -2.88
C PRO A 392 -28.68 -43.23 -2.20
N SER A 393 -28.49 -43.14 -0.86
CA SER A 393 -28.16 -44.18 0.17
C SER A 393 -26.68 -44.60 0.30
N GLU A 394 -26.02 -44.75 1.47
CA GLU A 394 -26.42 -44.86 2.88
C GLU A 394 -25.17 -44.73 3.81
N TYR A 395 -25.32 -43.98 4.91
CA TYR A 395 -24.91 -44.28 6.32
C TYR A 395 -23.53 -44.91 6.70
N LEU A 396 -22.70 -44.18 7.50
CA LEU A 396 -22.45 -44.40 8.96
C LEU A 396 -21.13 -43.78 9.53
N LEU A 397 -21.32 -42.77 10.40
CA LEU A 397 -20.73 -42.50 11.73
C LEU A 397 -19.31 -43.01 12.11
N ARG A 398 -18.41 -42.07 12.47
CA ARG A 398 -18.03 -41.80 13.88
C ARG A 398 -17.18 -40.55 14.10
N ASP A 399 -17.46 -39.92 15.23
CA ASP A 399 -16.98 -38.67 15.81
C ASP A 399 -15.46 -38.51 16.06
N ALA A 400 -15.02 -37.26 15.92
CA ALA A 400 -14.45 -36.51 17.05
C ALA A 400 -14.74 -35.01 16.88
N THR A 401 -15.87 -34.57 17.45
CA THR A 401 -16.06 -33.28 18.14
C THR A 401 -15.21 -32.10 17.67
N TYR A 402 -15.83 -31.16 16.95
CA TYR A 402 -15.40 -29.76 16.94
C TYR A 402 -16.56 -28.87 17.37
N SER A 403 -16.51 -28.45 18.64
CA SER A 403 -17.46 -27.49 19.20
C SER A 403 -17.22 -26.10 18.58
N PRO A 404 -18.27 -25.40 18.14
CA PRO A 404 -18.17 -24.01 17.73
C PRO A 404 -18.12 -23.10 18.97
N PHE A 405 -17.29 -22.06 18.89
CA PHE A 405 -17.11 -20.95 19.86
C PHE A 405 -16.54 -21.27 21.25
N GLY A 406 -15.40 -20.63 21.59
CA GLY A 406 -14.86 -20.67 22.95
C GLY A 406 -13.59 -19.84 23.18
N SER A 407 -13.78 -18.58 23.58
CA SER A 407 -12.93 -17.78 24.47
C SER A 407 -11.48 -17.42 24.07
N LYS A 408 -11.16 -16.12 24.13
CA LYS A 408 -9.80 -15.55 24.25
C LYS A 408 -9.14 -16.00 25.56
N GLY A 409 -8.76 -17.27 25.67
CA GLY A 409 -7.69 -17.72 26.54
C GLY A 409 -6.39 -17.57 25.76
N ALA A 410 -5.46 -16.74 26.20
CA ALA A 410 -4.14 -16.70 25.60
C ALA A 410 -3.55 -18.12 25.64
N SER A 411 -3.45 -18.77 24.48
CA SER A 411 -2.84 -20.10 24.38
C SER A 411 -1.47 -20.01 25.05
N SER A 412 -1.11 -20.98 25.89
CA SER A 412 0.21 -21.05 26.56
C SER A 412 1.37 -21.01 25.55
N THR A 413 1.10 -21.34 24.28
CA THR A 413 2.01 -21.24 23.14
C THR A 413 2.27 -19.79 22.66
N GLY A 414 1.41 -18.86 23.05
CA GLY A 414 1.33 -17.50 22.52
C GLY A 414 1.00 -17.45 21.03
N CYS A 415 0.34 -18.47 20.47
CA CYS A 415 -0.18 -18.50 19.12
C CYS A 415 -1.66 -18.11 19.15
N ASP A 416 -2.07 -17.20 18.26
CA ASP A 416 -3.49 -16.82 18.11
C ASP A 416 -4.24 -17.87 17.29
N LYS A 417 -3.57 -18.50 16.33
CA LYS A 417 -4.09 -19.60 15.50
C LYS A 417 -3.05 -20.71 15.39
N ILE A 418 -3.48 -21.97 15.51
CA ILE A 418 -2.62 -23.15 15.30
C ILE A 418 -3.16 -23.99 14.14
N LYS A 419 -2.40 -24.08 13.06
CA LYS A 419 -2.66 -24.83 11.84
C LYS A 419 -1.97 -26.20 11.81
N PRO A 420 -2.44 -27.15 10.98
CA PRO A 420 -1.72 -28.39 10.69
C PRO A 420 -0.33 -28.13 10.09
N GLY A 421 0.48 -29.18 10.03
CA GLY A 421 1.84 -29.10 9.49
C GLY A 421 1.88 -28.81 8.00
N SER A 422 0.92 -29.31 7.22
CA SER A 422 0.70 -28.99 5.82
C SER A 422 -0.65 -28.30 5.71
N ASP A 423 -0.76 -27.23 4.91
CA ASP A 423 -2.01 -26.52 4.63
C ASP A 423 -2.28 -26.43 3.11
N GLY A 424 -1.84 -27.44 2.35
CA GLY A 424 -2.22 -27.64 0.95
C GLY A 424 -1.22 -27.11 -0.08
N GLN A 425 -1.65 -27.07 -1.33
CA GLN A 425 -0.87 -26.51 -2.44
C GLN A 425 -0.60 -25.02 -2.18
N ASP A 426 0.66 -24.60 -2.33
CA ASP A 426 1.16 -23.26 -1.96
C ASP A 426 1.04 -22.85 -0.49
N GLY A 427 0.59 -23.78 0.35
CA GLY A 427 0.59 -23.69 1.80
C GLY A 427 1.99 -23.79 2.41
N PHE A 428 2.12 -23.44 3.68
CA PHE A 428 3.27 -23.63 4.56
C PHE A 428 4.05 -24.92 4.28
N LEU A 429 5.37 -24.76 4.10
CA LEU A 429 6.28 -25.86 3.82
C LEU A 429 7.47 -25.81 4.78
N TRP A 430 7.69 -26.91 5.47
CA TRP A 430 8.86 -27.28 6.25
C TRP A 430 9.76 -28.18 5.40
N LYS A 431 10.86 -27.63 4.88
CA LYS A 431 11.88 -28.38 4.16
C LYS A 431 13.05 -28.68 5.11
N PRO A 432 13.11 -29.89 5.73
CA PRO A 432 14.07 -30.18 6.80
C PRO A 432 15.53 -30.06 6.33
N VAL A 433 15.80 -30.33 5.05
CA VAL A 433 17.12 -30.18 4.45
C VAL A 433 16.96 -29.46 3.11
N SER A 434 17.44 -28.21 3.03
CA SER A 434 17.52 -27.48 1.77
C SER A 434 18.72 -27.94 0.97
N GLU A 435 18.51 -28.27 -0.31
CA GLU A 435 19.57 -28.60 -1.28
C GLU A 435 20.70 -27.58 -1.27
N SER A 436 20.37 -26.29 -1.21
CA SER A 436 21.37 -25.21 -1.27
C SER A 436 22.30 -25.10 -0.06
N THR A 437 21.89 -25.55 1.13
CA THR A 437 22.62 -25.23 2.38
C THR A 437 22.69 -26.38 3.39
N GLY A 438 22.02 -27.50 3.13
CA GLY A 438 21.87 -28.60 4.08
C GLY A 438 21.09 -28.24 5.36
N LYS A 439 20.46 -27.07 5.43
CA LYS A 439 19.77 -26.53 6.61
C LYS A 439 18.25 -26.48 6.41
N LEU A 440 17.52 -26.35 7.50
CA LEU A 440 16.07 -26.18 7.48
C LEU A 440 15.70 -24.86 6.78
N VAL A 441 14.70 -24.95 5.91
CA VAL A 441 14.04 -23.80 5.30
C VAL A 441 12.54 -23.95 5.50
N VAL A 442 11.92 -22.89 6.00
CA VAL A 442 10.47 -22.75 6.07
C VAL A 442 10.02 -21.78 5.00
N LEU A 443 9.00 -22.16 4.24
CA LEU A 443 8.32 -21.30 3.28
C LEU A 443 6.93 -21.04 3.83
N LEU A 444 6.59 -19.78 4.08
CA LEU A 444 5.24 -19.42 4.51
C LEU A 444 4.24 -19.60 3.36
N PRO A 445 2.93 -19.68 3.64
CA PRO A 445 1.90 -19.71 2.59
C PRO A 445 2.05 -18.53 1.62
N SER A 446 1.59 -18.69 0.38
CA SER A 446 1.52 -17.58 -0.58
C SER A 446 0.73 -16.40 0.00
N GLY A 447 1.22 -15.17 -0.20
CA GLY A 447 0.60 -13.96 0.36
C GLY A 447 0.75 -13.76 1.88
N PHE A 448 1.25 -14.76 2.63
CA PHE A 448 1.50 -14.62 4.05
C PHE A 448 2.92 -14.10 4.32
N PHE A 449 3.01 -12.90 4.88
CA PHE A 449 4.27 -12.28 5.27
C PHE A 449 4.38 -12.18 6.79
N ALA A 450 5.54 -12.58 7.32
CA ALA A 450 5.85 -12.48 8.73
C ALA A 450 7.00 -11.51 8.98
N SER A 451 6.96 -10.87 10.15
CA SER A 451 8.05 -10.04 10.67
C SER A 451 9.10 -10.88 11.41
N SER A 452 8.69 -12.07 11.89
CA SER A 452 9.58 -13.06 12.48
C SER A 452 8.99 -14.46 12.39
N VAL A 453 9.88 -15.45 12.25
CA VAL A 453 9.54 -16.87 12.34
C VAL A 453 10.46 -17.56 13.36
N THR A 454 9.87 -18.29 14.29
CA THR A 454 10.57 -19.00 15.36
C THR A 454 10.03 -20.40 15.58
N ILE A 455 10.90 -21.34 15.95
CA ILE A 455 10.54 -22.69 16.37
C ILE A 455 10.43 -22.70 17.89
N ILE A 456 9.25 -23.10 18.38
CA ILE A 456 8.93 -23.21 19.80
C ILE A 456 8.42 -24.62 20.09
N ARG A 457 8.43 -25.01 21.36
CA ARG A 457 7.75 -26.22 21.82
C ARG A 457 6.25 -25.98 22.00
N ALA A 458 5.50 -27.06 22.19
CA ALA A 458 4.07 -27.01 22.47
C ALA A 458 3.71 -26.25 23.76
N ASP A 459 4.67 -26.00 24.66
CA ASP A 459 4.50 -25.19 25.87
C ASP A 459 4.85 -23.70 25.67
N GLY A 460 5.17 -23.29 24.43
CA GLY A 460 5.61 -21.92 24.12
C GLY A 460 7.10 -21.64 24.34
N SER A 461 7.85 -22.56 24.95
CA SER A 461 9.28 -22.38 25.20
C SER A 461 10.08 -22.34 23.90
N LYS A 462 11.09 -21.44 23.86
CA LYS A 462 11.94 -21.26 22.67
C LYS A 462 12.90 -22.44 22.50
N VAL A 463 13.05 -22.91 21.26
CA VAL A 463 14.06 -23.93 20.92
C VAL A 463 15.40 -23.26 20.60
N LYS A 464 16.51 -23.77 21.14
CA LYS A 464 17.86 -23.23 20.90
C LYS A 464 18.23 -23.32 19.41
N GLY A 465 18.51 -22.16 18.80
CA GLY A 465 18.75 -22.04 17.36
C GLY A 465 17.48 -22.06 16.51
N GLY A 466 16.31 -21.98 17.14
CA GLY A 466 15.00 -21.94 16.48
C GLY A 466 14.61 -20.57 15.95
N LYS A 467 15.52 -19.59 15.83
CA LYS A 467 15.19 -18.29 15.23
C LYS A 467 15.51 -18.31 13.74
N GLY A 468 14.50 -18.07 12.91
CA GLY A 468 14.66 -17.96 11.47
C GLY A 468 15.26 -16.61 11.06
N VAL A 469 15.96 -16.61 9.93
CA VAL A 469 16.42 -15.42 9.22
C VAL A 469 15.74 -15.39 7.86
N GLU A 470 15.07 -14.28 7.56
CA GLU A 470 14.46 -14.06 6.25
C GLU A 470 15.55 -14.08 5.16
N SER A 471 15.31 -14.85 4.10
CA SER A 471 16.25 -14.99 2.99
C SER A 471 15.71 -14.50 1.64
N GLY A 472 14.47 -14.03 1.60
CA GLY A 472 13.82 -13.49 0.41
C GLY A 472 12.41 -14.05 0.19
N ILE A 473 11.85 -13.72 -0.96
CA ILE A 473 10.53 -14.17 -1.43
C ILE A 473 10.74 -14.86 -2.79
N ALA A 474 10.26 -16.09 -2.93
CA ALA A 474 10.33 -16.86 -4.18
C ALA A 474 9.22 -17.94 -4.21
N ASN A 475 9.23 -18.81 -5.23
CA ASN A 475 8.32 -19.97 -5.34
C ASN A 475 6.84 -19.60 -5.11
N GLY A 476 6.26 -18.77 -5.99
CA GLY A 476 4.86 -18.35 -5.85
C GLY A 476 4.64 -17.33 -4.74
N PHE A 477 5.50 -16.31 -4.63
CA PHE A 477 5.37 -15.22 -3.64
C PHE A 477 5.44 -15.66 -2.16
N ARG A 478 6.14 -16.74 -1.88
CA ARG A 478 6.29 -17.28 -0.53
C ARG A 478 7.53 -16.71 0.15
N GLN A 479 7.36 -16.22 1.37
CA GLN A 479 8.49 -15.72 2.16
C GLN A 479 9.31 -16.89 2.72
N HIS A 480 10.64 -16.85 2.51
CA HIS A 480 11.57 -17.91 2.88
C HIS A 480 12.34 -17.57 4.16
N TRP A 481 12.28 -18.48 5.13
CA TRP A 481 12.98 -18.36 6.41
C TRP A 481 13.99 -19.49 6.57
N ARG A 482 15.26 -19.13 6.75
CA ARG A 482 16.36 -20.09 6.91
C ARG A 482 16.77 -20.19 8.37
N PHE A 483 17.15 -21.40 8.77
CA PHE A 483 17.52 -21.71 10.15
C PHE A 483 18.96 -22.20 10.24
N SER A 484 19.53 -22.19 11.45
CA SER A 484 20.95 -22.50 11.65
C SER A 484 21.28 -23.99 11.60
N LYS A 485 20.28 -24.86 11.78
CA LYS A 485 20.42 -26.33 11.78
C LYS A 485 19.52 -26.98 10.71
N PRO A 486 19.81 -28.21 10.26
CA PRO A 486 18.82 -29.04 9.56
C PRO A 486 17.61 -29.33 10.47
N GLY A 487 16.51 -29.75 9.87
CA GLY A 487 15.26 -30.13 10.56
C GLY A 487 15.49 -31.13 11.68
N ARG A 488 16.29 -32.19 11.42
CA ARG A 488 16.71 -33.20 12.41
C ARG A 488 17.45 -32.63 13.64
N GLY A 489 17.95 -31.40 13.56
CA GLY A 489 18.62 -30.70 14.67
C GLY A 489 17.66 -30.01 15.65
N TYR A 490 16.35 -30.10 15.40
CA TYR A 490 15.27 -29.60 16.26
C TYR A 490 14.48 -30.77 16.87
N PRO A 491 13.90 -30.62 18.07
CA PRO A 491 13.03 -31.65 18.65
C PRO A 491 11.83 -31.98 17.77
N ASN A 492 11.26 -33.17 17.93
CA ASN A 492 9.94 -33.51 17.39
C ASN A 492 8.83 -32.75 18.14
N ASN A 493 7.63 -32.72 17.56
CA ASN A 493 6.45 -32.07 18.13
C ASN A 493 6.68 -30.59 18.47
N VAL A 494 7.23 -29.85 17.51
CA VAL A 494 7.46 -28.40 17.62
C VAL A 494 6.40 -27.62 16.86
N LEU A 495 6.30 -26.33 17.17
CA LEU A 495 5.51 -25.36 16.41
C LEU A 495 6.44 -24.40 15.68
N VAL A 496 6.09 -24.08 14.43
CA VAL A 496 6.67 -22.94 13.74
C VAL A 496 5.76 -21.76 13.94
N LYS A 497 6.18 -20.80 14.77
CA LYS A 497 5.47 -19.58 15.12
C LYS A 497 5.89 -18.43 14.22
N ALA A 498 4.94 -17.85 13.48
CA ALA A 498 5.14 -16.66 12.67
C ALA A 498 4.29 -15.49 13.19
N VAL A 499 4.91 -14.30 13.28
CA VAL A 499 4.22 -13.05 13.63
C VAL A 499 3.89 -12.32 12.34
N GLN A 500 2.60 -12.25 12.00
CA GLN A 500 2.10 -11.71 10.75
C GLN A 500 2.41 -10.20 10.62
N THR A 501 2.71 -9.78 9.40
CA THR A 501 3.01 -8.37 9.07
C THR A 501 1.79 -7.61 8.56
N TYR A 502 0.87 -8.27 7.84
CA TYR A 502 -0.30 -7.68 7.17
C TYR A 502 -1.60 -8.37 7.62
N GLY A 503 -2.70 -7.63 7.82
CA GLY A 503 -3.99 -8.20 8.26
C GLY A 503 -4.14 -8.35 9.78
N GLY A 504 -3.44 -7.55 10.57
CA GLY A 504 -3.46 -7.57 12.04
C GLY A 504 -2.18 -8.12 12.67
N SER A 505 -1.94 -7.81 13.95
CA SER A 505 -0.75 -8.25 14.69
C SER A 505 -0.82 -9.71 15.16
N GLY A 506 -1.42 -10.58 14.35
CA GLY A 506 -1.70 -11.97 14.69
C GLY A 506 -0.44 -12.86 14.68
N THR A 507 -0.47 -13.88 15.51
CA THR A 507 0.51 -14.96 15.55
C THR A 507 -0.12 -16.24 15.02
N VAL A 508 0.43 -16.80 13.94
CA VAL A 508 0.01 -18.09 13.39
C VAL A 508 1.11 -19.12 13.64
N CYS A 509 0.71 -20.33 14.01
CA CYS A 509 1.62 -21.43 14.28
C CYS A 509 1.26 -22.67 13.46
N TRP A 510 2.26 -23.41 12.98
CA TRP A 510 2.07 -24.69 12.27
C TRP A 510 2.69 -25.85 13.05
N LYS A 511 1.96 -26.97 13.18
CA LYS A 511 2.38 -28.16 13.94
C LYS A 511 3.35 -29.05 13.14
N ILE A 512 4.56 -29.25 13.64
CA ILE A 512 5.56 -30.17 13.05
C ILE A 512 5.73 -31.40 13.94
N LYS A 513 5.12 -32.52 13.53
CA LYS A 513 5.21 -33.79 14.28
C LYS A 513 6.63 -34.37 14.24
N ARG A 514 7.23 -34.47 13.06
CA ARG A 514 8.59 -35.04 12.85
C ARG A 514 9.50 -33.98 12.24
N SER A 515 10.46 -33.46 13.00
CA SER A 515 11.32 -32.36 12.57
C SER A 515 12.27 -32.75 11.43
N ALA A 516 12.60 -34.03 11.31
CA ALA A 516 13.45 -34.58 10.25
C ALA A 516 12.71 -34.86 8.94
N ALA A 517 11.37 -34.90 8.96
CA ALA A 517 10.56 -35.20 7.77
C ALA A 517 10.11 -33.91 7.08
N ARG A 518 9.94 -33.98 5.76
CA ARG A 518 9.21 -32.96 5.00
C ARG A 518 7.71 -33.12 5.29
N ASN A 519 6.98 -32.02 5.21
CA ASN A 519 5.57 -31.91 5.56
C ASN A 519 4.68 -31.61 4.33
N ASP A 520 5.15 -31.90 3.13
CA ASP A 520 4.32 -31.80 1.93
C ASP A 520 3.26 -32.91 1.88
#